data_AF-A0A2K1Q258-F1
#
_entry.id   AF-A0A2K1Q258-F1
#
_cell.length_a   1.000
_cell.length_b   1.000
_cell.length_c   1.000
_cell.angle_alpha   90.00
_cell.angle_beta   90.00
_cell.angle_gamma   90.00
#
_symmetry.space_group_name_H-M   'P 1'
#
loop_
_entity.id
_entity.type
_entity.pdbx_description
1 polymer ?
#
loop_
_entity_poly.entity_id
_entity_poly.type
_entity_poly.pdbx_seq_one_letter_code
_entity_poly.pdbx_strand_id
1 'polypeptide(L)'
;MGRRAPRVHTSQDSIAHLNALQFGLDSELLVELQMRDGRTLIGTVVERPAVQLFLDPQDNEGSNGQVALDISGTGIQLLWLDEIAGFSRLGTS
;
A
#
# COMPACT_ATOMS: atom_id res chain seq x y z
N MET A 1 3.13 20.06 -10.53
CA MET A 1 3.77 18.84 -11.09
C MET A 1 3.04 17.65 -10.49
N GLY A 2 2.58 16.70 -11.31
CA GLY A 2 1.85 15.52 -10.83
C GLY A 2 2.75 14.56 -10.04
N ARG A 3 2.18 13.83 -9.08
CA ARG A 3 2.91 12.77 -8.36
C ARG A 3 3.24 11.64 -9.32
N ARG A 4 4.44 11.05 -9.22
CA ARG A 4 4.91 9.96 -10.07
C ARG A 4 4.82 8.62 -9.35
N ALA A 5 4.41 7.57 -10.06
CA ALA A 5 4.43 6.19 -9.59
C ALA A 5 5.08 5.28 -10.63
N PRO A 6 5.72 4.16 -10.24
CA PRO A 6 6.22 3.17 -11.20
C PRO A 6 5.10 2.52 -12.03
N ARG A 7 3.90 2.39 -11.45
CA ARG A 7 2.70 1.85 -12.07
C ARG A 7 1.47 2.59 -11.57
N VAL A 8 0.48 2.73 -12.44
CA VAL A 8 -0.85 3.27 -12.13
C VAL A 8 -1.94 2.32 -12.60
N HIS A 9 -3.12 2.43 -12.00
CA HIS A 9 -4.25 1.54 -12.26
C HIS A 9 -5.50 2.32 -12.63
N THR A 10 -6.19 1.89 -13.68
CA THR A 10 -7.44 2.51 -14.17
C THR A 10 -8.62 1.52 -14.21
N SER A 11 -8.35 0.22 -14.04
CA SER A 11 -9.41 -0.79 -13.99
C SER A 11 -10.16 -0.74 -12.66
N GLN A 12 -11.47 -1.03 -12.72
CA GLN A 12 -12.34 -1.04 -11.55
C GLN A 12 -11.84 -2.02 -10.48
N ASP A 13 -11.40 -3.22 -10.88
CA ASP A 13 -10.96 -4.25 -9.95
C ASP A 13 -9.68 -3.85 -9.20
N SER A 14 -8.70 -3.28 -9.92
CA SER A 14 -7.47 -2.78 -9.28
C SER A 14 -7.77 -1.63 -8.33
N ILE A 15 -8.62 -0.69 -8.73
CA ILE A 15 -9.02 0.44 -7.87
C ILE A 15 -9.78 -0.05 -6.64
N ALA A 16 -10.67 -1.04 -6.79
CA ALA A 16 -11.38 -1.65 -5.66
C ALA A 16 -10.41 -2.31 -4.66
N HIS A 17 -9.39 -3.02 -5.15
CA HIS A 17 -8.33 -3.59 -4.32
C HIS A 17 -7.54 -2.52 -3.56
N LEU A 18 -7.10 -1.47 -4.25
CA LEU A 18 -6.39 -0.34 -3.63
C LEU A 18 -7.22 0.33 -2.53
N ASN A 19 -8.51 0.54 -2.79
CA ASN A 19 -9.44 1.11 -1.81
C ASN A 19 -9.65 0.17 -0.62
N ALA A 20 -9.77 -1.14 -0.84
CA ALA A 20 -9.88 -2.11 0.24
C ALA A 20 -8.65 -2.08 1.17
N LEU A 21 -7.45 -1.95 0.62
CA LEU A 21 -6.22 -1.75 1.41
C LEU A 21 -6.26 -0.43 2.18
N GLN A 22 -6.63 0.68 1.54
CA GLN A 22 -6.77 1.99 2.21
C GLN A 22 -7.74 1.96 3.40
N PHE A 23 -8.89 1.30 3.26
CA PHE A 23 -9.86 1.20 4.35
C PHE A 23 -9.45 0.18 5.42
N GLY A 24 -8.66 -0.83 5.05
CA GLY A 24 -8.26 -1.92 5.94
C GLY A 24 -7.03 -1.62 6.80
N LEU A 25 -6.08 -0.85 6.26
CA LEU A 25 -4.81 -0.49 6.89
C LEU A 25 -4.96 0.80 7.70
N ASP A 26 -5.54 0.68 8.89
CA ASP A 26 -5.67 1.78 9.84
C ASP A 26 -4.30 2.26 10.37
N SER A 27 -4.24 3.52 10.79
CA SER A 27 -3.05 4.07 11.47
C SER A 27 -2.74 3.29 12.74
N GLU A 28 -1.45 3.12 13.05
CA GLU A 28 -0.92 2.41 14.22
C GLU A 28 -1.29 0.92 14.30
N LEU A 29 -1.82 0.36 13.21
CA LEU A 29 -2.22 -1.03 13.12
C LEU A 29 -0.99 -1.92 12.92
N LEU A 30 -0.77 -2.87 13.83
CA LEU A 30 0.20 -3.96 13.61
C LEU A 30 -0.40 -4.96 12.62
N VAL A 31 0.32 -5.22 11.53
CA VAL A 31 -0.16 -6.06 10.42
C VAL A 31 0.92 -7.02 9.92
N GLU A 32 0.45 -8.12 9.35
CA GLU A 32 1.21 -8.91 8.40
C GLU A 32 0.71 -8.56 6.99
N LEU A 33 1.60 -8.08 6.12
CA LEU A 33 1.33 -7.85 4.70
C LEU A 33 1.79 -9.05 3.88
N GLN A 34 0.90 -9.58 3.04
CA GLN A 34 1.27 -10.52 1.99
C GLN A 34 1.56 -9.74 0.71
N MET A 35 2.79 -9.83 0.22
CA MET A 35 3.25 -9.13 -0.99
C MET A 35 2.99 -9.97 -2.23
N ARG A 36 2.76 -9.33 -3.39
CA ARG A 36 2.53 -10.03 -4.67
C ARG A 36 3.72 -10.84 -5.17
N ASP A 37 4.92 -10.51 -4.72
CA ASP A 37 6.14 -11.28 -5.01
C ASP A 37 6.32 -12.50 -4.08
N GLY A 38 5.35 -12.77 -3.21
CA GLY A 38 5.35 -13.90 -2.28
C GLY A 38 6.03 -13.62 -0.95
N ARG A 39 6.63 -12.43 -0.76
CA ARG A 39 7.19 -12.04 0.54
C ARG A 39 6.09 -11.75 1.56
N THR A 40 6.45 -11.85 2.82
CA THR A 40 5.63 -11.43 3.96
C THR A 40 6.38 -10.39 4.76
N LEU A 41 5.72 -9.27 5.07
CA LEU A 41 6.29 -8.19 5.88
C LEU A 41 5.42 -7.98 7.11
N ILE A 42 6.04 -7.95 8.29
CA ILE A 42 5.36 -7.65 9.56
C ILE A 42 5.81 -6.28 10.03
N GLY A 43 4.87 -5.41 10.36
CA GLY A 43 5.18 -4.08 10.85
C GLY A 43 3.95 -3.28 11.26
N THR A 44 4.18 -2.08 11.78
CA THR A 44 3.13 -1.16 12.19
C THR A 44 2.85 -0.17 11.08
N VAL A 45 1.60 -0.02 10.67
CA VAL A 45 1.17 1.03 9.74
C VAL A 45 1.36 2.38 10.42
N VAL A 46 2.21 3.24 9.86
CA VAL A 46 2.52 4.55 10.47
C VAL A 46 1.31 5.49 10.37
N GLU A 47 0.71 5.55 9.19
CA GLU A 47 -0.51 6.32 8.91
C GLU A 47 -1.37 5.58 7.88
N ARG A 48 -2.69 5.83 7.89
CA ARG A 48 -3.60 5.25 6.89
C ARG A 48 -3.16 5.69 5.49
N PRO A 49 -2.93 4.76 4.54
CA PRO A 49 -2.51 5.13 3.20
C PRO A 49 -3.64 5.79 2.43
N ALA A 50 -3.29 6.57 1.41
CA ALA A 50 -4.26 7.29 0.58
C ALA A 50 -4.09 6.95 -0.90
N VAL A 51 -5.15 6.42 -1.51
CA VAL A 51 -5.26 6.22 -2.97
C VAL A 51 -5.50 7.56 -3.64
N GLN A 52 -4.62 7.91 -4.58
CA GLN A 52 -4.59 9.21 -5.26
C GLN A 52 -4.23 9.02 -6.74
N LEU A 53 -4.34 10.08 -7.54
CA LEU A 53 -3.89 10.09 -8.92
C LEU A 53 -2.36 10.28 -9.01
N PHE A 54 -1.75 9.49 -9.88
CA PHE A 54 -0.34 9.52 -10.22
C PHE A 54 -0.18 9.49 -11.74
N LEU A 55 0.99 9.91 -12.21
CA LEU A 55 1.48 9.67 -13.57
C LEU A 55 2.52 8.55 -13.55
N ASP A 56 2.39 7.57 -14.43
CA ASP A 56 3.40 6.54 -14.65
C ASP A 56 4.59 7.06 -15.49
N PRO A 57 5.64 6.26 -15.76
CA PRO A 57 6.78 6.69 -16.57
C PRO A 57 6.46 6.97 -18.05
N GLN A 58 5.28 6.55 -18.54
CA GLN A 58 4.78 6.81 -19.89
C GLN A 58 3.78 7.99 -19.92
N ASP A 59 3.66 8.75 -18.83
CA ASP A 59 2.72 9.86 -18.65
C ASP A 59 1.23 9.43 -18.68
N ASN A 60 0.92 8.14 -18.45
CA ASN A 60 -0.46 7.74 -18.24
C ASN A 60 -0.90 8.13 -16.82
N GLU A 61 -2.13 8.63 -16.70
CA GLU A 61 -2.74 8.94 -15.41
C GLU A 61 -3.55 7.74 -14.89
N GLY A 62 -3.44 7.48 -13.58
CA GLY A 62 -4.28 6.50 -12.90
C GLY A 62 -4.08 6.50 -11.39
N SER A 63 -4.72 5.56 -10.70
CA SER A 63 -4.69 5.47 -9.25
C SER A 63 -3.57 4.58 -8.72
N ASN A 64 -2.95 5.00 -7.63
CA ASN A 64 -2.12 4.17 -6.75
C ASN A 64 -2.06 4.81 -5.35
N GLY A 65 -1.25 4.27 -4.45
CA GLY A 65 -0.95 4.86 -3.15
C GLY A 65 0.29 4.20 -2.55
N GLN A 66 0.80 4.80 -1.48
CA GLN A 66 1.88 4.23 -0.69
C GLN A 66 1.43 4.05 0.76
N VAL A 67 1.94 3.01 1.41
CA VAL A 67 1.82 2.81 2.86
C VAL A 67 3.21 2.92 3.48
N ALA A 68 3.32 3.68 4.56
CA ALA A 68 4.48 3.69 5.43
C ALA A 68 4.33 2.57 6.46
N LEU A 69 5.20 1.57 6.41
CA LEU A 69 5.23 0.45 7.34
C LEU A 69 6.51 0.52 8.17
N ASP A 70 6.38 0.65 9.49
CA ASP A 70 7.51 0.55 10.41
C ASP A 70 7.82 -0.91 10.71
N ILE A 71 8.94 -1.39 10.17
CA ILE A 71 9.39 -2.78 10.31
C ILE A 71 10.49 -2.84 11.37
N SER A 72 10.29 -3.66 12.39
CA SER A 72 11.27 -3.81 13.48
C SER A 72 12.67 -4.16 12.96
N GLY A 73 13.68 -3.41 13.40
CA GLY A 73 15.08 -3.57 12.98
C GLY A 73 15.42 -3.01 11.58
N THR A 74 14.43 -2.62 10.77
CA THR A 74 14.61 -2.00 9.45
C THR A 74 14.20 -0.53 9.43
N GLY A 75 13.24 -0.15 10.27
CA GLY A 75 12.62 1.18 10.31
C GLY A 75 11.50 1.32 9.27
N ILE A 76 11.08 2.57 9.03
CA ILE A 76 9.98 2.90 8.12
C ILE A 76 10.35 2.58 6.67
N GLN A 77 9.52 1.78 6.01
CA GLN A 77 9.58 1.47 4.59
C GLN A 77 8.33 2.03 3.88
N LEU A 78 8.53 2.68 2.73
CA LEU A 78 7.43 3.08 1.85
C LEU A 78 7.17 2.00 0.81
N LEU A 79 6.00 1.38 0.89
CA LEU A 79 5.57 0.29 0.00
C LEU A 79 4.44 0.78 -0.89
N TRP A 80 4.42 0.33 -2.14
CA TRP A 80 3.30 0.61 -3.04
C TRP A 80 2.11 -0.29 -2.72
N LEU A 81 0.90 0.28 -2.69
CA LEU A 81 -0.32 -0.48 -2.42
C LEU A 81 -0.58 -1.55 -3.49
N ASP A 82 -0.20 -1.29 -4.74
CA ASP A 82 -0.36 -2.27 -5.81
C ASP A 82 0.61 -3.45 -5.73
N GLU A 83 1.63 -3.40 -4.87
CA GLU A 83 2.54 -4.53 -4.58
C GLU A 83 2.01 -5.43 -3.45
N ILE A 84 0.98 -5.00 -2.73
CA ILE A 84 0.37 -5.73 -1.62
C ILE A 84 -0.77 -6.60 -2.16
N ALA A 85 -0.69 -7.91 -1.92
CA ALA A 85 -1.73 -8.87 -2.27
C ALA A 85 -2.84 -8.92 -1.23
N GLY A 86 -2.52 -8.71 0.04
CA GLY A 86 -3.47 -8.72 1.16
C GLY A 86 -2.79 -8.36 2.47
N PHE A 87 -3.58 -8.35 3.55
CA PHE A 87 -3.03 -8.20 4.90
C PHE A 87 -3.87 -8.96 5.92
N SER A 88 -3.26 -9.24 7.07
CA SER A 88 -3.93 -9.72 8.27
C SER A 88 -3.62 -8.79 9.44
N ARG A 89 -4.63 -8.49 10.26
CA ARG A 89 -4.48 -7.69 11.49
C ARG A 89 -3.83 -8.55 12.56
N LEU A 90 -2.73 -8.09 13.12
CA LEU A 90 -2.08 -8.74 14.25
C LEU A 90 -2.49 -7.97 15.51
N GLY A 91 -3.60 -8.37 16.13
CA GLY A 91 -4.01 -7.82 17.41
C GLY A 91 -3.18 -8.40 18.56
N THR A 92 -2.96 -7.57 19.58
CA THR A 92 -2.72 -8.07 20.95
C THR A 92 -3.99 -8.79 21.40
N SER A 93 -3.86 -10.07 21.78
CA SER A 93 -4.92 -10.79 22.49
C SER A 93 -5.34 -10.09 23.76
#